data_AF-L1IIU3-F1
#
_entry.id   AF-L1IIU3-F1
#
_cell.length_a   1.000
_cell.length_b   1.000
_cell.length_c   1.000
_cell.angle_alpha   90.00
_cell.angle_beta   90.00
_cell.angle_gamma   90.00
#
_symmetry.space_group_name_H-M   'P 1'
#
loop_
_entity.id
_entity.type
_entity.pdbx_description
1 polymer ?
#
loop_
_entity_poly.entity_id
_entity_poly.type
_entity_poly.pdbx_seq_one_letter_code
_entity_poly.pdbx_strand_id
1 'polypeptide(L)'
;MAHSIAQYTGTRIDSSAKHIVACKVNGKVFERLGNQVKQLTDDKYRYAMQKDELVLSVALMTDEDVVRGADRTFQRTFVKHAYPPVITTLGDKLLDEHKTAIRLHYRNLSFENEDEGIVYNRNGVDHFFPFKFDFVGVSVGTAYASDLTGDPVGSVLIGGMMTVLNGHFPCYTGELVQWYFDFESEEFDPDGKRREPPAVRNPADRHAIRYPIGGREHFYQQRMFGAHADANRGKQNVALIKPFRKIRDRRNYAYGDKVRVIGRIVNGGQPWEPIDIFLSNTFV
;
A
#
# COMPACT_ATOMS: atom_id res chain seq x y z
N MET A 1 11.62 21.58 1.33
CA MET A 1 11.44 21.01 -0.02
C MET A 1 12.30 19.76 -0.10
N ALA A 2 11.72 18.58 -0.31
CA ALA A 2 12.51 17.38 -0.57
C ALA A 2 12.99 17.44 -2.02
N HIS A 3 14.30 17.51 -2.22
CA HIS A 3 14.94 17.54 -3.53
C HIS A 3 15.06 16.10 -4.05
N SER A 4 14.63 15.85 -5.30
CA SER A 4 14.81 14.54 -5.93
C SER A 4 16.29 14.30 -6.22
N ILE A 5 16.72 13.04 -6.28
CA ILE A 5 18.13 12.68 -6.52
C ILE A 5 18.63 13.24 -7.86
N ALA A 6 17.76 13.33 -8.87
CA ALA A 6 18.08 13.96 -10.15
C ALA A 6 18.46 15.44 -10.02
N GLN A 7 17.88 16.17 -9.04
CA GLN A 7 18.29 17.54 -8.74
C GLN A 7 19.68 17.59 -8.08
N TYR A 8 20.04 16.56 -7.29
CA TYR A 8 21.37 16.45 -6.68
C TYR A 8 22.47 16.10 -7.69
N THR A 9 22.17 15.34 -8.74
CA THR A 9 23.16 14.89 -9.73
C THR A 9 23.28 15.80 -10.96
N GLY A 10 22.54 16.92 -11.00
CA GLY A 10 22.51 17.81 -12.17
C GLY A 10 21.89 17.14 -13.42
N THR A 11 21.21 16.00 -13.24
CA THR A 11 20.54 15.29 -14.34
C THR A 11 19.19 15.95 -14.57
N ARG A 12 19.07 16.68 -15.68
CA ARG A 12 17.83 17.32 -16.08
C ARG A 12 16.86 16.25 -16.60
N ILE A 13 15.89 15.85 -15.78
CA ILE A 13 14.73 15.09 -16.26
C ILE A 13 13.79 16.10 -16.94
N ASP A 14 14.13 16.51 -18.17
CA ASP A 14 13.23 17.30 -19.00
C ASP A 14 12.18 16.36 -19.61
N SER A 15 10.95 16.47 -19.12
CA SER A 15 9.70 15.89 -19.62
C SER A 15 9.70 14.39 -19.99
N SER A 16 9.52 13.52 -19.00
CA SER A 16 8.64 12.37 -19.25
C SER A 16 7.20 12.88 -19.22
N ALA A 17 6.33 12.46 -20.15
CA ALA A 17 4.90 12.68 -20.01
C ALA A 17 4.48 12.18 -18.61
N LYS A 18 4.13 13.11 -17.72
CA LYS A 18 3.64 12.76 -16.39
C LYS A 18 2.18 12.39 -16.59
N HIS A 19 1.91 11.09 -16.56
CA HIS A 19 0.54 10.62 -16.58
C HIS A 19 0.00 10.85 -15.17
N ILE A 20 -0.87 11.84 -15.03
CA ILE A 20 -1.47 12.24 -13.77
C ILE A 20 -2.97 12.01 -13.86
N VAL A 21 -3.53 11.42 -12.80
CA VAL A 21 -4.98 11.22 -12.64
C VAL A 21 -5.44 11.92 -11.37
N ALA A 22 -6.62 12.51 -11.41
CA ALA A 22 -7.28 13.03 -10.22
C ALA A 22 -8.01 11.89 -9.49
N CYS A 23 -7.91 11.84 -8.18
CA CYS A 23 -8.51 10.83 -7.31
C CYS A 23 -9.13 11.48 -6.07
N LYS A 24 -10.07 10.81 -5.41
CA LYS A 24 -10.74 11.32 -4.20
C LYS A 24 -10.39 10.44 -3.00
N VAL A 25 -9.92 11.02 -1.90
CA VAL A 25 -9.68 10.26 -0.67
C VAL A 25 -11.02 9.81 -0.09
N ASN A 26 -11.15 8.50 0.16
CA ASN A 26 -12.42 7.92 0.57
C ASN A 26 -12.56 7.83 2.09
N GLY A 27 -13.27 8.80 2.68
CA GLY A 27 -13.59 8.83 4.12
C GLY A 27 -14.40 7.62 4.61
N LYS A 28 -15.26 7.05 3.76
CA LYS A 28 -16.13 5.92 4.14
C LYS A 28 -15.35 4.67 4.52
N VAL A 29 -14.13 4.50 4.00
CA VAL A 29 -13.26 3.39 4.41
C VAL A 29 -13.02 3.45 5.90
N PHE A 30 -12.65 4.62 6.41
CA PHE A 30 -12.34 4.81 7.82
C PHE A 30 -13.59 4.68 8.70
N GLU A 31 -14.74 5.16 8.23
CA GLU A 31 -16.03 4.96 8.92
C GLU A 31 -16.37 3.48 9.07
N ARG A 32 -16.21 2.68 8.00
CA ARG A 32 -16.44 1.22 8.05
C ARG A 32 -15.44 0.47 8.91
N LEU A 33 -14.23 1.00 9.07
CA LEU A 33 -13.24 0.51 10.04
C LEU A 33 -13.54 0.97 11.48
N GLY A 34 -14.65 1.68 11.71
CA GLY A 34 -15.14 2.07 13.03
C GLY A 34 -14.72 3.47 13.51
N ASN A 35 -14.13 4.30 12.64
CA ASN A 35 -13.80 5.70 12.98
C ASN A 35 -15.05 6.58 12.88
N GLN A 36 -15.10 7.62 13.73
CA GLN A 36 -16.18 8.60 13.66
C GLN A 36 -15.83 9.71 12.66
N VAL A 37 -16.81 10.25 11.93
CA VAL A 37 -16.63 11.38 11.01
C VAL A 37 -15.91 12.55 11.68
N LYS A 38 -16.27 12.83 12.94
CA LYS A 38 -15.63 13.88 13.74
C LYS A 38 -14.12 13.66 13.88
N GLN A 39 -13.66 12.41 14.05
CA GLN A 39 -12.23 12.10 14.14
C GLN A 39 -11.51 12.36 12.82
N LEU A 40 -12.17 12.11 11.67
CA LEU A 40 -11.61 12.42 10.35
C LEU A 40 -11.43 13.93 10.16
N THR A 41 -12.27 14.73 10.82
CA THR A 41 -12.22 16.19 10.80
C THR A 41 -11.25 16.77 11.84
N ASP A 42 -11.14 16.18 13.02
CA ASP A 42 -10.27 16.66 14.09
C ASP A 42 -8.80 16.26 13.81
N ASP A 43 -8.56 15.04 13.32
CA ASP A 43 -7.23 14.48 13.02
C ASP A 43 -6.97 14.35 11.51
N LYS A 44 -7.30 15.38 10.71
CA LYS A 44 -7.32 15.30 9.23
C LYS A 44 -6.04 14.77 8.61
N TYR A 45 -4.89 15.20 9.11
CA TYR A 45 -3.59 14.83 8.60
C TYR A 45 -3.26 13.36 8.79
N ARG A 46 -3.87 12.70 9.79
CA ARG A 46 -3.73 11.25 10.03
C ARG A 46 -4.37 10.41 8.93
N TYR A 47 -5.46 10.90 8.33
CA TYR A 47 -6.23 10.19 7.31
C TYR A 47 -6.07 10.78 5.91
N ALA A 48 -5.39 11.92 5.78
CA ALA A 48 -5.15 12.58 4.50
C ALA A 48 -4.23 11.73 3.61
N MET A 49 -4.41 11.81 2.30
CA MET A 49 -3.37 11.48 1.34
C MET A 49 -2.32 12.58 1.37
N GLN A 50 -1.03 12.22 1.42
CA GLN A 50 0.09 13.15 1.38
C GLN A 50 0.99 12.87 0.19
N LYS A 51 1.86 13.84 -0.10
CA LYS A 51 2.77 13.76 -1.24
C LYS A 51 3.76 12.61 -1.04
N ASP A 52 4.15 11.98 -2.15
CA ASP A 52 5.18 10.93 -2.24
C ASP A 52 4.73 9.59 -1.60
N GLU A 53 3.43 9.44 -1.31
CA GLU A 53 2.82 8.19 -0.82
C GLU A 53 2.31 7.31 -1.96
N LEU A 54 2.40 5.99 -1.76
CA LEU A 54 1.72 5.00 -2.61
C LEU A 54 0.21 5.11 -2.36
N VAL A 55 -0.56 5.21 -3.45
CA VAL A 55 -2.01 5.38 -3.41
C VAL A 55 -2.69 4.10 -3.88
N LEU A 56 -3.58 3.59 -3.03
CA LEU A 56 -4.38 2.40 -3.31
C LEU A 56 -5.82 2.80 -3.61
N SER A 57 -6.39 2.23 -4.66
CA SER A 57 -7.80 2.27 -5.01
C SER A 57 -8.58 1.42 -4.03
N VAL A 58 -9.75 1.93 -3.67
CA VAL A 58 -10.80 1.22 -2.92
C VAL A 58 -12.12 1.28 -3.70
N ALA A 59 -12.03 1.34 -5.04
CA ALA A 59 -13.19 1.41 -5.93
C ALA A 59 -14.04 0.14 -5.90
N LEU A 60 -13.41 -1.00 -5.62
CA LEU A 60 -14.09 -2.27 -5.41
C LEU A 60 -14.48 -2.35 -3.92
N MET A 61 -15.76 -2.14 -3.64
CA MET A 61 -16.37 -2.24 -2.32
C MET A 61 -17.55 -3.22 -2.30
N THR A 62 -17.84 -3.79 -1.12
CA THR A 62 -19.02 -4.62 -0.85
C THR A 62 -19.82 -4.03 0.30
N ASP A 63 -21.15 -4.07 0.22
CA ASP A 63 -22.05 -3.73 1.33
C ASP A 63 -22.40 -4.94 2.20
N GLU A 64 -21.98 -6.14 1.79
CA GLU A 64 -22.16 -7.36 2.55
C GLU A 64 -21.11 -7.46 3.66
N ASP A 65 -21.56 -7.61 4.90
CA ASP A 65 -20.67 -7.85 6.05
C ASP A 65 -20.40 -9.35 6.24
N VAL A 66 -21.42 -10.20 6.07
CA VAL A 66 -21.35 -11.64 6.33
C VAL A 66 -21.41 -12.41 5.02
N VAL A 67 -20.50 -13.36 4.85
CA VAL A 67 -20.48 -14.29 3.71
C VAL A 67 -21.68 -15.23 3.83
N ARG A 68 -22.60 -15.19 2.86
CA ARG A 68 -23.80 -16.04 2.86
C ARG A 68 -23.62 -17.23 1.91
N GLY A 69 -23.48 -18.42 2.49
CA GLY A 69 -23.32 -19.66 1.71
C GLY A 69 -21.87 -19.93 1.31
N ALA A 70 -21.70 -20.72 0.25
CA ALA A 70 -20.36 -21.11 -0.23
C ALA A 70 -19.74 -20.09 -1.19
N ASP A 71 -20.52 -19.13 -1.69
CA ASP A 71 -20.05 -18.12 -2.63
C ASP A 71 -19.28 -17.02 -1.88
N ARG A 72 -18.00 -16.87 -2.22
CA ARG A 72 -17.07 -15.87 -1.67
C ARG A 72 -16.75 -14.77 -2.68
N THR A 73 -17.49 -14.71 -3.78
CA THR A 73 -17.25 -13.71 -4.83
C THR A 73 -17.64 -12.31 -4.33
N PHE A 74 -16.81 -11.35 -4.68
CA PHE A 74 -17.03 -9.96 -4.29
C PHE A 74 -18.10 -9.33 -5.17
N GLN A 75 -19.25 -8.96 -4.59
CA GLN A 75 -20.26 -8.20 -5.34
C GLN A 75 -19.80 -6.75 -5.46
N ARG A 76 -19.38 -6.36 -6.67
CA ARG A 76 -18.93 -5.00 -7.00
C ARG A 76 -20.11 -4.03 -6.81
N THR A 77 -20.19 -3.40 -5.64
CA THR A 77 -21.22 -2.39 -5.38
C THR A 77 -20.71 -1.06 -5.92
N PHE A 78 -21.06 -0.76 -7.17
CA PHE A 78 -20.58 0.43 -7.87
C PHE A 78 -20.96 1.69 -7.09
N VAL A 79 -19.97 2.51 -6.74
CA VAL A 79 -20.25 3.92 -6.51
C VAL A 79 -19.82 4.71 -7.73
N LYS A 80 -20.80 5.34 -8.36
CA LYS A 80 -20.58 6.29 -9.46
C LYS A 80 -19.91 7.54 -8.90
N HIS A 81 -18.59 7.50 -8.77
CA HIS A 81 -17.79 8.66 -8.42
C HIS A 81 -17.13 9.24 -9.66
N ALA A 82 -17.07 10.57 -9.75
CA ALA A 82 -16.36 11.26 -10.83
C ALA A 82 -14.85 11.00 -10.80
N TYR A 83 -14.31 10.66 -9.62
CA TYR A 83 -12.89 10.37 -9.38
C TYR A 83 -12.75 9.00 -8.71
N PRO A 84 -11.70 8.22 -9.01
CA PRO A 84 -11.41 6.97 -8.30
C PRO A 84 -11.28 7.22 -6.79
N PRO A 85 -11.99 6.46 -5.94
CA PRO A 85 -11.84 6.54 -4.50
C PRO A 85 -10.55 5.86 -4.06
N VAL A 86 -9.75 6.54 -3.25
CA VAL A 86 -8.41 6.08 -2.85
C VAL A 86 -8.12 6.25 -1.36
N ILE A 87 -7.08 5.56 -0.91
CA ILE A 87 -6.47 5.70 0.42
C ILE A 87 -4.94 5.62 0.34
N THR A 88 -4.26 6.14 1.37
CA THR A 88 -2.82 5.92 1.61
C THR A 88 -2.53 5.40 3.02
N THR A 89 -3.56 5.22 3.84
CA THR A 89 -3.50 4.68 5.19
C THR A 89 -4.77 3.89 5.48
N LEU A 90 -4.71 2.90 6.37
CA LEU A 90 -5.88 2.22 6.93
C LEU A 90 -6.30 2.79 8.30
N GLY A 91 -5.51 3.72 8.84
CA GLY A 91 -5.66 4.22 10.19
C GLY A 91 -5.39 3.16 11.27
N ASP A 92 -5.58 3.54 12.52
CA ASP A 92 -5.14 2.77 13.69
C ASP A 92 -6.20 1.80 14.23
N LYS A 93 -7.40 1.82 13.65
CA LYS A 93 -8.53 0.97 14.06
C LYS A 93 -8.58 -0.38 13.32
N LEU A 94 -7.59 -0.65 12.47
CA LEU A 94 -7.49 -1.90 11.75
C LEU A 94 -7.18 -3.06 12.71
N LEU A 95 -8.14 -3.97 12.85
CA LEU A 95 -8.02 -5.17 13.67
C LEU A 95 -6.98 -6.16 13.09
N ASP A 96 -6.34 -6.95 13.96
CA ASP A 96 -5.34 -7.94 13.53
C ASP A 96 -5.94 -9.06 12.68
N GLU A 97 -7.22 -9.39 12.86
CA GLU A 97 -7.96 -10.31 11.99
C GLU A 97 -8.07 -9.77 10.55
N HIS A 98 -8.27 -8.46 10.38
CA HIS A 98 -8.28 -7.84 9.05
C HIS A 98 -6.89 -7.89 8.40
N LYS A 99 -5.82 -7.55 9.15
CA LYS A 99 -4.44 -7.65 8.66
C LYS A 99 -4.12 -9.08 8.21
N THR A 100 -4.51 -10.06 9.01
CA THR A 100 -4.32 -11.48 8.71
C THR A 100 -5.07 -11.89 7.43
N ALA A 101 -6.33 -11.48 7.29
CA ALA A 101 -7.11 -11.76 6.09
C ALA A 101 -6.53 -11.12 4.83
N ILE A 102 -6.09 -9.86 4.90
CA ILE A 102 -5.42 -9.17 3.79
C ILE A 102 -4.13 -9.93 3.40
N ARG A 103 -3.29 -10.31 4.38
CA ARG A 103 -2.06 -11.09 4.14
C ARG A 103 -2.38 -12.40 3.42
N LEU A 104 -3.39 -13.14 3.91
CA LEU A 104 -3.77 -14.45 3.35
C LEU A 104 -4.36 -14.32 1.95
N HIS A 105 -5.15 -13.28 1.68
CA HIS A 105 -5.73 -13.02 0.36
C HIS A 105 -4.63 -12.87 -0.69
N TYR A 106 -3.70 -11.92 -0.54
CA TYR A 106 -2.63 -11.73 -1.53
C TYR A 106 -1.64 -12.90 -1.59
N ARG A 107 -1.50 -13.68 -0.51
CA ARG A 107 -0.68 -14.91 -0.53
C ARG A 107 -1.31 -16.00 -1.41
N ASN A 108 -2.62 -16.17 -1.29
CA ASN A 108 -3.36 -17.27 -1.90
C ASN A 108 -4.04 -16.88 -3.22
N LEU A 109 -3.92 -15.61 -3.63
CA LEU A 109 -4.47 -15.13 -4.88
C LEU A 109 -3.87 -15.91 -6.05
N SER A 110 -4.75 -16.31 -6.96
CA SER A 110 -4.52 -17.03 -8.20
C SER A 110 -5.42 -16.43 -9.28
N PHE A 111 -5.22 -16.87 -10.53
CA PHE A 111 -6.09 -16.46 -11.63
C PHE A 111 -7.55 -16.96 -11.44
N GLU A 112 -7.74 -18.08 -10.74
CA GLU A 112 -9.06 -18.71 -10.55
C GLU A 112 -9.91 -18.01 -9.49
N ASN A 113 -9.27 -17.31 -8.55
CA ASN A 113 -9.94 -16.66 -7.42
C ASN A 113 -9.70 -15.14 -7.36
N GLU A 114 -9.33 -14.53 -8.48
CA GLU A 114 -9.00 -13.10 -8.54
C GLU A 114 -10.18 -12.21 -8.10
N ASP A 115 -11.41 -12.64 -8.39
CA ASP A 115 -12.64 -11.92 -8.03
C ASP A 115 -13.18 -12.26 -6.61
N GLU A 116 -12.52 -13.16 -5.87
CA GLU A 116 -12.91 -13.45 -4.48
C GLU A 116 -12.65 -12.24 -3.57
N GLY A 117 -13.55 -12.03 -2.62
CA GLY A 117 -13.39 -11.01 -1.60
C GLY A 117 -12.28 -11.36 -0.60
N ILE A 118 -11.79 -10.35 0.11
CA ILE A 118 -10.96 -10.58 1.30
C ILE A 118 -11.90 -11.03 2.42
N VAL A 119 -11.71 -12.24 2.94
CA VAL A 119 -12.57 -12.84 3.98
C VAL A 119 -11.80 -13.00 5.28
N TYR A 120 -12.42 -12.62 6.40
CA TYR A 120 -11.91 -12.84 7.75
C TYR A 120 -12.94 -13.58 8.59
N ASN A 121 -12.49 -14.44 9.52
CA ASN A 121 -13.39 -15.14 10.42
C ASN A 121 -13.44 -14.42 11.76
N ARG A 122 -14.66 -14.14 12.25
CA ARG A 122 -14.89 -13.56 13.57
C ARG A 122 -15.96 -14.37 14.29
N ASN A 123 -15.62 -14.90 15.45
CA ASN A 123 -16.52 -15.72 16.27
C ASN A 123 -17.16 -16.90 15.52
N GLY A 124 -16.41 -17.53 14.60
CA GLY A 124 -16.91 -18.68 13.82
C GLY A 124 -17.76 -18.31 12.62
N VAL A 125 -17.93 -17.01 12.32
CA VAL A 125 -18.65 -16.50 11.15
C VAL A 125 -17.65 -15.89 10.17
N ASP A 126 -17.80 -16.20 8.89
CA ASP A 126 -17.00 -15.59 7.83
C ASP A 126 -17.59 -14.23 7.44
N HIS A 127 -16.75 -13.20 7.48
CA HIS A 127 -17.08 -11.82 7.13
C HIS A 127 -16.28 -11.35 5.92
N PHE A 128 -16.88 -10.49 5.10
CA PHE A 128 -16.15 -9.79 4.06
C PHE A 128 -15.44 -8.57 4.64
N PHE A 129 -14.17 -8.43 4.30
CA PHE A 129 -13.50 -7.14 4.43
C PHE A 129 -14.03 -6.21 3.33
N PRO A 130 -14.42 -4.96 3.66
CA PRO A 130 -15.30 -4.17 2.83
C PRO A 130 -14.71 -3.64 1.51
N PHE A 131 -13.38 -3.75 1.30
CA PHE A 131 -12.70 -3.17 0.14
C PHE A 131 -11.60 -4.09 -0.41
N LYS A 132 -11.46 -4.14 -1.73
CA LYS A 132 -10.26 -4.68 -2.39
C LYS A 132 -9.31 -3.53 -2.73
N PHE A 133 -8.00 -3.79 -2.69
CA PHE A 133 -6.97 -2.79 -2.93
C PHE A 133 -6.22 -3.02 -4.23
N ASP A 134 -6.15 -1.98 -5.05
CA ASP A 134 -5.36 -1.97 -6.28
C ASP A 134 -4.46 -0.74 -6.31
N PHE A 135 -3.24 -0.87 -6.84
CA PHE A 135 -2.36 0.28 -6.96
C PHE A 135 -2.88 1.27 -7.99
N VAL A 136 -2.88 2.55 -7.67
CA VAL A 136 -3.25 3.62 -8.61
C VAL A 136 -2.01 4.38 -9.08
N GLY A 137 -1.16 4.80 -8.16
CA GLY A 137 -0.04 5.68 -8.46
C GLY A 137 0.64 6.20 -7.19
N VAL A 138 1.52 7.19 -7.37
CA VAL A 138 2.16 7.90 -6.27
C VAL A 138 1.60 9.30 -6.17
N SER A 139 1.19 9.71 -4.98
CA SER A 139 0.59 11.03 -4.74
C SER A 139 1.56 12.16 -5.06
N VAL A 140 1.09 13.17 -5.80
CA VAL A 140 1.86 14.40 -6.07
C VAL A 140 1.39 15.59 -5.23
N GLY A 141 0.39 15.39 -4.36
CA GLY A 141 -0.25 16.45 -3.58
C GLY A 141 -0.81 15.96 -2.26
N THR A 142 -1.63 16.79 -1.62
CA THR A 142 -2.33 16.43 -0.37
C THR A 142 -3.83 16.54 -0.59
N ALA A 143 -4.58 15.57 -0.09
CA ALA A 143 -6.05 15.57 -0.13
C ALA A 143 -6.63 14.92 1.13
N TYR A 144 -7.80 15.36 1.57
CA TYR A 144 -8.35 14.98 2.88
C TYR A 144 -9.49 13.96 2.78
N ALA A 145 -9.56 13.06 3.76
CA ALA A 145 -10.60 12.03 3.85
C ALA A 145 -11.96 12.53 4.36
N SER A 146 -12.23 13.84 4.30
CA SER A 146 -13.46 14.44 4.83
C SER A 146 -14.04 15.44 3.82
N ASP A 147 -15.31 15.26 3.48
CA ASP A 147 -16.06 16.20 2.64
C ASP A 147 -16.40 17.51 3.37
N LEU A 148 -16.24 17.54 4.70
CA LEU A 148 -16.53 18.72 5.51
C LEU A 148 -15.34 19.68 5.58
N THR A 149 -14.14 19.26 5.20
CA THR A 149 -12.93 20.09 5.38
C THR A 149 -11.86 19.87 4.33
N GLY A 150 -11.55 20.94 3.59
CA GLY A 150 -10.50 20.96 2.58
C GLY A 150 -10.90 20.27 1.27
N ASP A 151 -9.97 20.18 0.33
CA ASP A 151 -10.20 19.47 -0.93
C ASP A 151 -10.00 17.95 -0.73
N PRO A 152 -11.03 17.12 -0.97
CA PRO A 152 -10.90 15.67 -0.89
C PRO A 152 -10.29 15.08 -2.17
N VAL A 153 -10.10 15.91 -3.20
CA VAL A 153 -9.54 15.51 -4.50
C VAL A 153 -8.05 15.83 -4.51
N GLY A 154 -7.23 14.85 -4.90
CA GLY A 154 -5.80 15.04 -5.12
C GLY A 154 -5.34 14.39 -6.42
N SER A 155 -4.07 14.55 -6.72
CA SER A 155 -3.46 14.06 -7.96
C SER A 155 -2.47 12.95 -7.68
N VAL A 156 -2.47 11.94 -8.55
CA VAL A 156 -1.56 10.79 -8.50
C VAL A 156 -0.81 10.65 -9.81
N LEU A 157 0.50 10.43 -9.72
CA LEU A 157 1.35 10.06 -10.83
C LEU A 157 1.21 8.56 -11.09
N ILE A 158 0.72 8.19 -12.27
CA ILE A 158 0.51 6.80 -12.70
C ILE A 158 1.57 6.34 -13.72
N GLY A 159 2.43 7.24 -14.18
CA GLY A 159 3.48 6.93 -15.14
C GLY A 159 4.57 8.00 -15.17
N GLY A 160 5.82 7.55 -15.21
CA GLY A 160 7.02 8.41 -15.14
C GLY A 160 7.90 8.08 -13.94
N MET A 161 8.92 8.91 -13.70
CA MET A 161 9.84 8.70 -12.58
C MET A 161 9.42 9.45 -11.32
N MET A 162 9.56 8.79 -10.17
CA MET A 162 9.28 9.37 -8.86
C MET A 162 10.23 8.80 -7.80
N THR A 163 10.60 9.64 -6.84
CA THR A 163 11.30 9.20 -5.62
C THR A 163 10.25 8.77 -4.59
N VAL A 164 10.34 7.56 -4.07
CA VAL A 164 9.44 7.04 -3.02
C VAL A 164 10.24 6.43 -1.88
N LEU A 165 9.62 6.36 -0.70
CA LEU A 165 10.22 5.69 0.44
C LEU A 165 10.24 4.17 0.20
N ASN A 166 11.43 3.57 0.21
CA ASN A 166 11.58 2.12 0.19
C ASN A 166 11.09 1.51 1.51
N GLY A 167 10.60 0.28 1.46
CA GLY A 167 10.19 -0.45 2.65
C GLY A 167 11.34 -1.18 3.34
N HIS A 168 11.00 -2.33 3.92
CA HIS A 168 11.88 -3.15 4.75
C HIS A 168 13.06 -3.79 4.01
N PHE A 169 13.13 -3.78 2.68
CA PHE A 169 14.06 -4.62 1.92
C PHE A 169 15.04 -3.80 1.07
N PRO A 170 16.29 -4.25 0.88
CA PRO A 170 17.20 -3.58 -0.04
C PRO A 170 16.66 -3.66 -1.47
N CYS A 171 16.76 -2.55 -2.20
CA CYS A 171 16.33 -2.43 -3.59
C CYS A 171 17.55 -2.15 -4.47
N TYR A 172 17.69 -2.84 -5.60
CA TYR A 172 18.79 -2.61 -6.54
C TYR A 172 18.30 -2.09 -7.90
N THR A 173 19.12 -1.26 -8.54
CA THR A 173 18.83 -0.70 -9.87
C THR A 173 18.54 -1.80 -10.89
N GLY A 174 17.52 -1.57 -11.71
CA GLY A 174 17.09 -2.48 -12.76
C GLY A 174 16.07 -3.53 -12.29
N GLU A 175 15.83 -3.69 -10.99
CA GLU A 175 14.87 -4.67 -10.48
C GLU A 175 13.43 -4.19 -10.66
N LEU A 176 12.51 -5.12 -10.90
CA LEU A 176 11.08 -4.82 -10.86
C LEU A 176 10.69 -4.48 -9.41
N VAL A 177 9.82 -3.50 -9.24
CA VAL A 177 9.31 -3.09 -7.93
C VAL A 177 7.86 -3.55 -7.75
N GLN A 178 7.57 -4.10 -6.59
CA GLN A 178 6.21 -4.43 -6.16
C GLN A 178 5.83 -3.63 -4.92
N TRP A 179 4.55 -3.36 -4.74
CA TRP A 179 4.02 -2.84 -3.47
C TRP A 179 3.56 -3.99 -2.56
N TYR A 180 3.54 -3.73 -1.26
CA TYR A 180 3.04 -4.65 -0.23
C TYR A 180 2.56 -3.83 0.98
N PHE A 181 1.73 -4.44 1.82
CA PHE A 181 1.33 -3.82 3.09
C PHE A 181 2.48 -3.86 4.09
N ASP A 182 2.68 -2.80 4.87
CA ASP A 182 3.74 -2.74 5.89
C ASP A 182 3.75 -3.97 6.82
N PHE A 183 2.57 -4.41 7.25
CA PHE A 183 2.35 -5.59 8.10
C PHE A 183 2.55 -6.94 7.38
N GLU A 184 2.78 -6.98 6.07
CA GLU A 184 3.21 -8.19 5.35
C GLU A 184 4.72 -8.44 5.47
N SER A 185 5.52 -7.53 6.05
CA SER A 185 6.99 -7.64 6.07
C SER A 185 7.51 -9.00 6.59
N GLU A 186 6.83 -9.59 7.57
CA GLU A 186 7.17 -10.89 8.15
C GLU A 186 6.93 -12.09 7.21
N GLU A 187 6.13 -11.92 6.15
CA GLU A 187 5.90 -12.94 5.11
C GLU A 187 7.10 -13.11 4.19
N PHE A 188 8.10 -12.22 4.30
CA PHE A 188 9.26 -12.21 3.43
C PHE A 188 10.54 -12.57 4.20
N ASP A 189 11.53 -13.05 3.47
CA ASP A 189 12.90 -13.17 3.96
C ASP A 189 13.65 -11.82 3.84
N PRO A 190 14.87 -11.70 4.39
CA PRO A 190 15.62 -10.45 4.34
C PRO A 190 15.95 -9.91 2.94
N ASP A 191 15.84 -10.74 1.89
CA ASP A 191 16.04 -10.35 0.49
C ASP A 191 14.74 -9.88 -0.19
N GLY A 192 13.62 -9.90 0.55
CA GLY A 192 12.29 -9.61 0.02
C GLY A 192 11.67 -10.76 -0.76
N LYS A 193 12.15 -12.01 -0.62
CA LYS A 193 11.49 -13.18 -1.22
C LYS A 193 10.37 -13.64 -0.29
N ARG A 194 9.22 -14.00 -0.84
CA ARG A 194 8.11 -14.54 -0.03
C ARG A 194 8.51 -15.90 0.55
N ARG A 195 8.32 -16.06 1.86
CA ARG A 195 8.52 -17.31 2.57
C ARG A 195 7.44 -18.30 2.13
N GLU A 196 7.82 -19.55 1.95
CA GLU A 196 6.82 -20.61 1.80
C GLU A 196 5.99 -20.75 3.09
N PRO A 197 4.73 -21.18 2.99
CA PRO A 197 3.96 -21.50 4.18
C PRO A 197 4.75 -22.56 4.95
N PRO A 198 5.01 -22.37 6.25
CA PRO A 198 5.61 -23.45 6.99
C PRO A 198 4.63 -24.63 6.97
N ALA A 199 5.06 -25.78 6.49
CA ALA A 199 4.46 -27.05 6.87
C ALA A 199 4.73 -27.21 8.37
N VAL A 200 3.85 -26.63 9.20
CA VAL A 200 3.91 -26.64 10.68
C VAL A 200 5.28 -26.18 11.24
N ARG A 201 5.46 -24.86 11.43
CA ARG A 201 6.61 -24.36 12.22
C ARG A 201 6.19 -24.01 13.63
N ASN A 202 7.07 -24.34 14.57
CA ASN A 202 7.01 -23.91 15.94
C ASN A 202 6.91 -22.37 16.00
N PRO A 203 6.05 -21.78 16.84
CA PRO A 203 5.95 -20.32 16.99
C PRO A 203 7.29 -19.63 17.31
N ALA A 204 8.26 -20.37 17.86
CA ALA A 204 9.61 -19.93 18.15
C ALA A 204 10.49 -19.67 16.90
N ASP A 205 10.16 -20.26 15.73
CA ASP A 205 10.88 -20.05 14.47
C ASP A 205 10.45 -18.78 13.72
N ARG A 206 9.57 -17.97 14.32
CA ARG A 206 9.26 -16.62 13.85
C ARG A 206 10.44 -15.71 14.16
N HIS A 207 11.54 -15.91 13.46
CA HIS A 207 12.51 -14.84 13.26
C HIS A 207 11.82 -13.78 12.39
N ALA A 208 11.11 -12.87 13.06
CA ALA A 208 10.77 -11.56 12.52
C ALA A 208 12.06 -11.00 11.94
N ILE A 209 12.00 -10.38 10.76
CA ILE A 209 13.18 -9.75 10.21
C ILE A 209 13.55 -8.60 11.14
N ARG A 210 14.49 -8.85 12.06
CA ARG A 210 15.13 -7.82 12.87
C ARG A 210 16.19 -7.17 11.98
N TYR A 211 15.76 -6.31 11.07
CA TYR A 211 16.61 -5.17 10.76
C TYR A 211 16.82 -4.40 12.07
N PRO A 212 17.93 -3.70 12.29
CA PRO A 212 18.04 -2.79 13.43
C PRO A 212 16.92 -1.74 13.34
N ILE A 213 15.78 -2.04 13.97
CA ILE A 213 14.72 -1.11 14.30
C ILE A 213 15.36 -0.15 15.29
N GLY A 214 15.61 1.09 14.89
CA GLY A 214 16.23 2.04 15.82
C GLY A 214 16.78 3.34 15.28
N GLY A 215 16.59 3.68 14.01
CA GLY A 215 17.02 5.01 13.53
C GLY A 215 16.45 5.42 12.20
N ARG A 216 16.74 4.68 11.13
CA ARG A 216 16.39 5.11 9.75
C ARG A 216 14.90 5.12 9.48
N GLU A 217 14.19 4.04 9.82
CA GLU A 217 12.73 3.97 9.69
C GLU A 217 12.05 5.16 10.37
N HIS A 218 12.33 5.33 11.66
CA HIS A 218 11.81 6.45 12.45
C HIS A 218 12.21 7.81 11.85
N PHE A 219 13.47 7.96 11.43
CA PHE A 219 13.97 9.19 10.82
C PHE A 219 13.23 9.53 9.52
N TYR A 220 13.10 8.58 8.59
CA TYR A 220 12.50 8.83 7.29
C TYR A 220 10.98 8.89 7.37
N GLN A 221 10.31 8.02 8.12
CA GLN A 221 8.84 8.08 8.29
C GLN A 221 8.41 9.38 8.96
N GLN A 222 9.10 9.84 10.02
CA GLN A 222 8.74 11.10 10.69
C GLN A 222 9.00 12.33 9.81
N ARG A 223 10.01 12.26 8.93
CA ARG A 223 10.41 13.39 8.08
C ARG A 223 9.79 13.34 6.68
N MET A 224 9.15 12.23 6.31
CA MET A 224 8.50 12.05 5.01
C MET A 224 7.47 13.14 4.75
N PHE A 225 6.80 13.61 5.80
CA PHE A 225 5.71 14.57 5.70
C PHE A 225 6.11 16.03 5.94
N GLY A 226 7.42 16.32 5.97
CA GLY A 226 7.95 17.69 5.98
C GLY A 226 7.47 18.57 7.14
N ALA A 227 6.99 19.77 6.81
CA ALA A 227 6.67 20.86 7.76
C ALA A 227 5.51 20.57 8.74
N HIS A 228 4.82 19.45 8.57
CA HIS A 228 3.70 19.04 9.43
C HIS A 228 4.05 17.87 10.35
N ALA A 229 5.33 17.62 10.63
CA ALA A 229 5.77 16.51 11.48
C ALA A 229 5.02 16.41 12.82
N ASP A 230 4.68 17.55 13.45
CA ASP A 230 3.91 17.58 14.69
C ASP A 230 2.42 17.26 14.53
N ALA A 231 1.84 17.58 13.36
CA ALA A 231 0.44 17.31 13.03
C ALA A 231 0.23 15.91 12.41
N ASN A 232 1.30 15.28 11.92
CA ASN A 232 1.31 13.94 11.32
C ASN A 232 1.66 12.84 12.32
N ARG A 233 1.71 13.16 13.63
CA ARG A 233 2.06 12.20 14.69
C ARG A 233 1.10 11.00 14.64
N GLY A 234 1.63 9.87 14.20
CA GLY A 234 0.93 8.59 14.19
C GLY A 234 0.34 8.17 12.84
N LYS A 235 0.48 8.95 11.75
CA LYS A 235 0.10 8.43 10.43
C LYS A 235 1.05 7.30 10.02
N GLN A 236 0.47 6.18 9.59
CA GLN A 236 1.19 5.05 9.02
C GLN A 236 0.78 4.84 7.57
N ASN A 237 1.76 4.77 6.68
CA ASN A 237 1.53 4.43 5.29
C ASN A 237 1.06 2.98 5.19
N VAL A 238 -0.05 2.76 4.49
CA VAL A 238 -0.61 1.42 4.31
C VAL A 238 0.28 0.52 3.47
N ALA A 239 0.95 1.10 2.47
CA ALA A 239 1.73 0.38 1.49
C ALA A 239 3.15 0.94 1.43
N LEU A 240 4.07 0.03 1.17
CA LEU A 240 5.48 0.29 0.93
C LEU A 240 5.90 -0.46 -0.34
N ILE A 241 7.10 -0.16 -0.84
CA ILE A 241 7.69 -0.89 -1.97
C ILE A 241 8.79 -1.85 -1.54
N LYS A 242 9.00 -2.88 -2.36
CA LYS A 242 10.07 -3.87 -2.22
C LYS A 242 10.47 -4.41 -3.59
N PRO A 243 11.64 -5.05 -3.75
CA PRO A 243 11.97 -5.71 -5.00
C PRO A 243 11.00 -6.88 -5.26
N PHE A 244 10.64 -7.08 -6.52
CA PHE A 244 9.89 -8.23 -6.97
C PHE A 244 10.83 -9.43 -7.12
N ARG A 245 10.53 -10.51 -6.40
CA ARG A 245 11.40 -11.69 -6.29
C ARG A 245 10.62 -12.98 -6.51
N LYS A 246 11.30 -13.96 -7.10
CA LYS A 246 10.80 -15.35 -7.12
C LYS A 246 10.78 -15.92 -5.70
N ILE A 247 9.84 -16.83 -5.44
CA ILE A 247 9.87 -17.65 -4.24
C ILE A 247 11.11 -18.55 -4.32
N ARG A 248 11.83 -18.68 -3.21
CA ARG A 248 13.16 -19.32 -3.11
C ARG A 248 13.25 -20.70 -3.78
N ASP A 249 12.14 -21.44 -3.77
CA ASP A 249 12.10 -22.85 -4.21
C ASP A 249 11.07 -23.11 -5.32
N ARG A 250 10.52 -22.06 -5.95
CA ARG A 250 9.58 -22.19 -7.07
C ARG A 250 10.14 -21.60 -8.36
N ARG A 251 9.84 -22.27 -9.48
CA ARG A 251 10.14 -21.74 -10.82
C ARG A 251 9.36 -20.45 -11.12
N ASN A 252 8.18 -20.31 -10.50
CA ASN A 252 7.22 -19.25 -10.76
C ASN A 252 7.09 -18.27 -9.59
N TYR A 253 6.67 -17.05 -9.91
CA TYR A 253 6.27 -16.03 -8.93
C TYR A 253 4.86 -16.30 -8.40
N ALA A 254 4.57 -15.91 -7.16
CA ALA A 254 3.20 -15.90 -6.65
C ALA A 254 2.33 -14.94 -7.48
N TYR A 255 1.13 -15.36 -7.83
CA TYR A 255 0.22 -14.54 -8.64
C TYR A 255 -0.16 -13.24 -7.92
N GLY A 256 -0.49 -13.30 -6.63
CA GLY A 256 -0.73 -12.09 -5.82
C GLY A 256 0.47 -11.13 -5.69
N ASP A 257 1.71 -11.60 -5.88
CA ASP A 257 2.88 -10.70 -5.95
C ASP A 257 3.03 -10.09 -7.36
N LYS A 258 2.70 -10.86 -8.42
CA LYS A 258 2.74 -10.39 -9.81
C LYS A 258 1.78 -9.22 -10.05
N VAL A 259 0.53 -9.32 -9.59
CA VAL A 259 -0.49 -8.26 -9.78
C VAL A 259 -0.16 -6.97 -9.00
N ARG A 260 0.90 -6.98 -8.19
CA ARG A 260 1.36 -5.84 -7.39
C ARG A 260 2.67 -5.22 -7.90
N VAL A 261 3.17 -5.64 -9.06
CA VAL A 261 4.31 -5.02 -9.72
C VAL A 261 3.88 -3.68 -10.35
N ILE A 262 4.61 -2.61 -10.05
CA ILE A 262 4.21 -1.24 -10.43
C ILE A 262 5.25 -0.52 -11.30
N GLY A 263 6.42 -1.12 -11.51
CA GLY A 263 7.52 -0.39 -12.11
C GLY A 263 8.87 -1.10 -12.06
N ARG A 264 9.91 -0.29 -12.28
CA ARG A 264 11.32 -0.69 -12.15
C ARG A 264 12.09 0.30 -11.28
N ILE A 265 13.02 -0.20 -10.47
CA ILE A 265 13.94 0.62 -9.69
C ILE A 265 14.98 1.23 -10.64
N VAL A 266 15.09 2.56 -10.63
CA VAL A 266 16.08 3.31 -11.40
C VAL A 266 17.32 3.56 -10.55
N ASN A 267 17.13 3.91 -9.29
CA ASN A 267 18.20 4.09 -8.33
C ASN A 267 17.88 3.31 -7.06
N GLY A 268 18.73 2.36 -6.69
CA GLY A 268 18.54 1.49 -5.52
C GLY A 268 18.88 2.16 -4.19
N GLY A 269 18.63 1.44 -3.09
CA GLY A 269 18.88 1.93 -1.74
C GLY A 269 18.72 0.82 -0.69
N GLN A 270 19.22 1.10 0.51
CA GLN A 270 19.01 0.22 1.67
C GLN A 270 17.56 0.32 2.17
N PRO A 271 17.13 -0.59 3.06
CA PRO A 271 15.83 -0.47 3.71
C PRO A 271 15.57 0.94 4.26
N TRP A 272 14.35 1.43 4.06
CA TRP A 272 13.88 2.75 4.49
C TRP A 272 14.57 3.96 3.86
N GLU A 273 15.38 3.78 2.82
CA GLU A 273 15.94 4.92 2.07
C GLU A 273 14.99 5.36 0.94
N PRO A 274 14.94 6.66 0.61
CA PRO A 274 14.27 7.12 -0.59
C PRO A 274 14.97 6.54 -1.83
N ILE A 275 14.19 5.95 -2.74
CA ILE A 275 14.70 5.38 -3.99
C ILE A 275 13.92 5.93 -5.18
N ASP A 276 14.55 5.96 -6.35
CA ASP A 276 13.90 6.38 -7.59
C ASP A 276 13.32 5.17 -8.32
N ILE A 277 12.04 5.24 -8.63
CA ILE A 277 11.33 4.24 -9.42
C ILE A 277 10.78 4.85 -10.71
N PHE A 278 10.78 4.05 -11.76
CA PHE A 278 10.02 4.30 -12.98
C PHE A 278 8.69 3.55 -12.89
N LEU A 279 7.61 4.30 -12.72
CA LEU A 279 6.25 3.79 -12.69
C LEU A 279 5.76 3.53 -14.13
N SER A 280 5.20 2.35 -14.35
CA SER A 280 4.36 2.12 -15.54
C SER A 280 3.32 1.03 -15.27
N ASN A 281 2.17 1.19 -15.92
CA ASN A 281 1.02 0.31 -15.82
C ASN A 281 1.15 -0.96 -16.71
N THR A 282 2.31 -1.22 -17.34
CA THR A 282 2.44 -2.26 -18.39
C THR A 282 3.46 -3.37 -18.09
N PHE A 283 3.91 -3.52 -16.83
CA PHE A 283 5.01 -4.44 -16.53
C PHE A 283 4.63 -5.91 -16.31
N VAL A 284 3.33 -6.26 -16.29
CA VAL A 284 2.85 -7.64 -16.09
C VAL A 284 1.65 -7.94 -16.98
#